data_AF-A0A3M1ZH18-F1
#
_entry.id   AF-A0A3M1ZH18-F1
#
_cell.length_a   1.000
_cell.length_b   1.000
_cell.length_c   1.000
_cell.angle_alpha   90.00
_cell.angle_beta   90.00
_cell.angle_gamma   90.00
#
_symmetry.space_group_name_H-M   'P 1'
#
loop_
_entity.id
_entity.type
_entity.pdbx_description
1 polymer ?
#
loop_
_entity_poly.entity_id
_entity_poly.type
_entity_poly.pdbx_seq_one_letter_code
_entity_poly.pdbx_strand_id
1 'polypeptide(L)'
;NQNWALDRPTMTLGREDSCDIILPVRQVSRQHVRFHRQDGDTYLIEDLNSKNGTWVNGLRLEGIRELSDGDEINIARAVRIKFVGSGSTVPVTGDIPEVIPSSSFQGRLKIDLESRQVFVNGREIEPPLSLPQYRLLELLYTNQGRICTRQEVVDAVWPDAIAEGISEQAIDALVRRLRDRLAEVDPDWQYVVTVRGHGFRLDNPVDTD
;
A
#
# COMPACT_ATOMS: atom_id res chain seq x y z
N ASN A 1 9.84 -18.72 5.13
CA ASN A 1 10.28 -17.41 5.65
C ASN A 1 11.77 -17.27 5.46
N GLN A 2 12.21 -16.16 4.86
CA GLN A 2 13.62 -15.81 4.72
C GLN A 2 13.93 -14.73 5.75
N ASN A 3 15.06 -14.85 6.44
CA ASN A 3 15.52 -13.90 7.45
C ASN A 3 16.94 -13.46 7.09
N TRP A 4 17.22 -12.17 7.26
CA TRP A 4 18.53 -11.60 6.98
C TRP A 4 18.95 -10.74 8.17
N ALA A 5 20.19 -10.88 8.61
CA ALA A 5 20.75 -10.05 9.66
C ALA A 5 21.32 -8.76 9.04
N LEU A 6 21.04 -7.61 9.66
CA LEU A 6 21.67 -6.34 9.31
C LEU A 6 22.99 -6.17 10.09
N ASP A 7 24.01 -6.93 9.70
CA ASP A 7 25.29 -7.05 10.43
C ASP A 7 26.39 -6.10 9.95
N ARG A 8 26.21 -5.45 8.80
CA ARG A 8 27.16 -4.47 8.23
C ARG A 8 26.69 -3.03 8.44
N PRO A 9 27.61 -2.04 8.45
CA PRO A 9 27.25 -0.62 8.55
C PRO A 9 26.29 -0.15 7.46
N THR A 10 26.40 -0.73 6.28
CA THR A 10 25.51 -0.46 5.15
C THR A 10 25.19 -1.76 4.46
N MET A 11 23.91 -1.99 4.20
CA MET A 11 23.43 -3.14 3.42
C MET A 11 22.40 -2.68 2.41
N THR A 12 22.42 -3.30 1.23
CA THR A 12 21.51 -2.98 0.13
C THR A 12 20.53 -4.11 -0.10
N LEU A 13 19.29 -3.74 -0.41
CA LEU A 13 18.25 -4.69 -0.79
C LEU A 13 17.71 -4.34 -2.17
N GLY A 14 17.63 -5.35 -3.02
CA GLY A 14 17.19 -5.19 -4.40
C GLY A 14 17.10 -6.50 -5.15
N ARG A 15 16.80 -6.41 -6.44
CA ARG A 15 16.63 -7.58 -7.33
C ARG A 15 17.94 -8.07 -7.93
N GLU A 16 18.95 -7.22 -7.99
CA GLU A 16 20.25 -7.58 -8.57
C GLU A 16 21.05 -8.46 -7.61
N ASP A 17 21.88 -9.33 -8.17
CA ASP A 17 22.79 -10.22 -7.43
C ASP A 17 23.92 -9.47 -6.71
N SER A 18 24.13 -8.20 -7.07
CA SER A 18 25.04 -7.27 -6.40
C SER A 18 24.55 -6.78 -5.02
N CYS A 19 23.28 -7.00 -4.67
CA CYS A 19 22.72 -6.58 -3.39
C CYS A 19 23.05 -7.56 -2.26
N ASP A 20 23.19 -7.04 -1.04
CA ASP A 20 23.41 -7.88 0.15
C ASP A 20 22.17 -8.74 0.47
N ILE A 21 20.97 -8.18 0.24
CA ILE A 21 19.68 -8.88 0.37
C ILE A 21 19.01 -8.92 -1.00
N ILE A 22 18.90 -10.12 -1.57
CA ILE A 22 18.39 -10.32 -2.93
C ILE A 22 16.92 -10.71 -2.89
N LEU A 23 16.07 -9.87 -3.46
CA LEU A 23 14.65 -10.15 -3.70
C LEU A 23 14.41 -10.24 -5.21
N PRO A 24 14.40 -11.46 -5.81
CA PRO A 24 14.33 -11.66 -7.26
C PRO A 24 12.93 -11.43 -7.85
N VAL A 25 12.23 -10.39 -7.40
CA VAL A 25 10.85 -10.06 -7.79
C VAL A 25 10.88 -8.91 -8.78
N ARG A 26 10.30 -9.07 -9.98
CA ARG A 26 10.41 -8.09 -11.08
C ARG A 26 10.04 -6.65 -10.72
N GLN A 27 9.13 -6.47 -9.76
CA GLN A 27 8.68 -5.16 -9.29
C GLN A 27 9.71 -4.46 -8.40
N VAL A 28 10.67 -5.19 -7.82
CA VAL A 28 11.78 -4.65 -7.03
C VAL A 28 12.85 -4.09 -7.97
N SER A 29 13.37 -2.92 -7.62
CA SER A 29 14.46 -2.26 -8.36
C SER A 29 15.76 -3.06 -8.23
N ARG A 30 16.71 -2.87 -9.16
CA ARG A 30 18.02 -3.53 -9.08
C ARG A 30 18.69 -3.31 -7.72
N GLN A 31 18.75 -2.05 -7.29
CA GLN A 31 18.97 -1.62 -5.92
C GLN A 31 17.72 -0.81 -5.52
N HIS A 32 17.04 -1.16 -4.44
CA HIS A 32 15.74 -0.59 -4.08
C HIS A 32 15.81 0.24 -2.80
N VAL A 33 16.36 -0.35 -1.73
CA VAL A 33 16.60 0.37 -0.48
C VAL A 33 18.00 0.11 0.03
N ARG A 34 18.46 1.03 0.87
CA ARG A 34 19.68 0.90 1.65
C ARG A 34 19.33 0.98 3.12
N PHE A 35 19.87 0.04 3.88
CA PHE A 35 19.88 0.08 5.34
C PHE A 35 21.21 0.67 5.80
N HIS A 36 21.16 1.59 6.74
CA HIS A 36 22.32 2.11 7.45
C HIS A 36 22.20 1.71 8.92
N ARG A 37 23.26 1.12 9.45
CA ARG A 37 23.37 0.88 10.89
C ARG A 37 24.26 1.97 11.48
N GLN A 38 23.72 2.75 12.40
CA GLN A 38 24.46 3.74 13.17
C GLN A 38 24.99 3.12 14.48
N ASP A 39 25.80 3.87 15.23
CA ASP A 39 26.33 3.42 16.52
C ASP A 39 25.19 3.02 17.47
N GLY A 40 25.33 1.87 18.14
CA GLY A 40 24.28 1.28 18.97
C GLY A 40 23.32 0.37 18.18
N ASP A 41 22.03 0.46 18.53
CA ASP A 41 20.92 -0.33 17.95
C ASP A 41 19.99 0.53 17.07
N THR A 42 20.51 1.64 16.52
CA THR A 42 19.78 2.52 15.59
C THR A 42 19.97 2.07 14.14
N TYR A 43 18.86 1.83 13.45
CA TYR A 43 18.83 1.41 12.06
C TYR A 43 18.04 2.43 11.24
N LEU A 44 18.59 2.84 10.11
CA LEU A 44 17.95 3.74 9.17
C LEU A 44 17.69 3.02 7.84
N ILE A 45 16.64 3.42 7.14
CA ILE A 45 16.29 2.99 5.79
C ILE A 45 16.20 4.19 4.86
N GLU A 46 16.69 4.01 3.65
CA GLU A 46 16.69 5.00 2.57
C GLU A 46 16.17 4.32 1.29
N ASP A 47 15.21 4.95 0.59
CA ASP A 47 14.79 4.52 -0.74
C ASP A 47 15.79 5.03 -1.80
N LEU A 48 16.32 4.13 -2.62
CA LEU A 48 17.33 4.45 -3.64
C LEU A 48 16.69 4.91 -4.96
N ASN A 49 15.72 5.83 -4.86
CA ASN A 49 14.90 6.30 -5.98
C ASN A 49 14.27 5.14 -6.75
N SER A 50 13.62 4.25 -6.00
CA SER A 50 13.08 3.02 -6.55
C SER A 50 11.88 3.28 -7.48
N LYS A 51 11.73 2.47 -8.53
CA LYS A 51 10.66 2.65 -9.52
C LYS A 51 9.27 2.57 -8.90
N ASN A 52 9.09 1.65 -7.96
CA ASN A 52 7.81 1.31 -7.37
C ASN A 52 7.68 1.77 -5.93
N GLY A 53 8.66 2.48 -5.37
CA GLY A 53 8.65 3.03 -4.01
C GLY A 53 8.86 2.02 -2.89
N THR A 54 9.17 2.58 -1.72
CA THR A 54 9.26 1.89 -0.43
C THR A 54 8.27 2.50 0.54
N TRP A 55 7.68 1.68 1.40
CA TRP A 55 6.80 2.13 2.50
C TRP A 55 7.26 1.53 3.81
N VAL A 56 7.19 2.33 4.87
CA VAL A 56 7.44 1.92 6.26
C VAL A 56 6.18 2.22 7.05
N ASN A 57 5.55 1.18 7.59
CA ASN A 57 4.26 1.24 8.30
C ASN A 57 3.17 1.95 7.47
N GLY A 58 3.11 1.64 6.17
CA GLY A 58 2.13 2.21 5.24
C GLY A 58 2.41 3.64 4.78
N LEU A 59 3.39 4.33 5.37
CA LEU A 59 3.83 5.65 4.91
C LEU A 59 4.93 5.50 3.87
N ARG A 60 4.80 6.21 2.74
CA ARG A 60 5.82 6.20 1.70
C ARG A 60 7.12 6.78 2.28
N LEU A 61 8.22 6.08 2.07
CA LEU A 61 9.53 6.53 2.50
C LEU A 61 9.97 7.71 1.63
N GLU A 62 10.16 8.86 2.26
CA GLU A 62 10.75 10.05 1.64
C GLU A 62 12.06 10.35 2.38
N GLY A 63 13.19 10.29 1.66
CA GLY A 63 14.51 10.44 2.26
C GLY A 63 14.90 9.26 3.15
N ILE A 64 15.52 9.58 4.30
CA ILE A 64 16.04 8.61 5.27
C ILE A 64 15.08 8.57 6.47
N ARG A 65 14.77 7.37 6.95
CA ARG A 65 13.90 7.15 8.13
C ARG A 65 14.49 6.14 9.08
N GLU A 66 14.33 6.35 10.38
CA GLU A 66 14.68 5.38 11.42
C GLU A 66 13.67 4.24 11.51
N LEU A 67 14.16 3.02 11.71
CA LEU A 67 13.40 1.79 11.89
C LEU A 67 13.30 1.42 13.36
N SER A 68 12.09 1.11 13.81
CA SER A 68 11.79 0.59 15.14
C SER A 68 11.42 -0.89 15.11
N ASP A 69 11.72 -1.62 16.18
CA ASP A 69 11.34 -3.04 16.30
C ASP A 69 9.84 -3.24 15.99
N GLY A 70 9.56 -4.19 15.11
CA GLY A 70 8.21 -4.50 14.65
C GLY A 70 7.76 -3.76 13.39
N ASP A 71 8.52 -2.77 12.90
CA ASP A 71 8.18 -2.01 11.70
C ASP A 71 7.96 -2.92 10.50
N GLU A 72 6.88 -2.64 9.76
CA GLU A 72 6.56 -3.32 8.51
C GLU A 72 7.08 -2.49 7.33
N ILE A 73 8.01 -3.07 6.57
CA ILE A 73 8.58 -2.47 5.37
C ILE A 73 7.95 -3.15 4.15
N ASN A 74 7.34 -2.36 3.28
CA ASN A 74 6.78 -2.82 2.02
C ASN A 74 7.63 -2.31 0.85
N ILE A 75 8.22 -3.24 0.12
CA ILE A 75 9.10 -3.01 -1.03
C ILE A 75 8.27 -3.18 -2.30
N ALA A 76 8.23 -2.13 -3.13
CA ALA A 76 7.52 -2.13 -4.41
C ALA A 76 6.02 -2.52 -4.35
N ARG A 77 5.38 -2.46 -3.18
CA ARG A 77 4.02 -2.98 -2.94
C ARG A 77 3.86 -4.48 -3.23
N ALA A 78 4.99 -5.18 -3.28
CA ALA A 78 5.11 -6.56 -3.74
C ALA A 78 5.64 -7.49 -2.64
N VAL A 79 6.54 -6.99 -1.80
CA VAL A 79 7.21 -7.76 -0.76
C VAL A 79 7.06 -7.04 0.56
N ARG A 80 6.55 -7.77 1.56
CA ARG A 80 6.43 -7.31 2.94
C ARG A 80 7.53 -7.93 3.78
N ILE A 81 8.24 -7.10 4.52
CA ILE A 81 9.33 -7.48 5.42
C ILE A 81 9.01 -6.90 6.79
N LYS A 82 9.27 -7.66 7.85
CA LYS A 82 9.17 -7.16 9.22
C LYS A 82 10.58 -6.91 9.75
N PHE A 83 10.83 -5.71 10.25
CA PHE A 83 12.05 -5.41 10.98
C PHE A 83 11.93 -5.94 12.41
N VAL A 84 13.00 -6.60 12.88
CA VAL A 84 13.10 -7.15 14.23
C VAL A 84 14.38 -6.60 14.85
N GLY A 85 14.23 -5.69 15.81
CA GLY A 85 15.31 -5.07 16.55
C GLY A 85 15.50 -5.70 17.93
N SER A 86 16.67 -5.50 18.53
CA SER A 86 17.05 -6.03 19.85
C SER A 86 16.72 -5.09 21.02
N GLY A 87 15.57 -4.39 21.00
CA GLY A 87 14.98 -3.76 22.20
C GLY A 87 15.54 -2.40 22.70
N SER A 88 14.70 -1.35 22.55
CA SER A 88 14.58 -0.07 23.29
C SER A 88 15.75 0.94 23.40
N THR A 89 15.56 2.13 22.80
CA THR A 89 15.35 3.40 23.55
C THR A 89 14.66 4.46 22.67
N VAL A 90 13.57 5.03 23.17
CA VAL A 90 13.03 6.33 22.72
C VAL A 90 13.88 7.47 23.31
N PRO A 91 14.04 8.58 22.57
CA PRO A 91 13.88 9.90 23.17
C PRO A 91 12.66 10.59 22.57
N VAL A 92 11.67 10.80 23.43
CA VAL A 92 10.68 11.87 23.30
C VAL A 92 11.43 13.19 23.44
N THR A 93 11.43 14.04 22.42
CA THR A 93 11.53 15.50 22.59
C THR A 93 10.82 16.19 21.42
N GLY A 94 9.82 17.00 21.75
CA GLY A 94 9.22 17.99 20.85
C GLY A 94 7.85 17.59 20.33
N ASP A 95 6.83 18.01 21.08
CA ASP A 95 5.41 18.02 20.72
C ASP A 95 4.75 16.66 20.52
N ILE A 96 4.07 16.21 21.58
CA ILE A 96 3.02 15.20 21.48
C ILE A 96 1.71 15.96 21.20
N PRO A 97 1.22 16.07 19.94
CA PRO A 97 -0.20 16.02 19.75
C PRO A 97 -0.64 14.57 20.05
N GLU A 98 -1.47 14.48 21.06
CA GLU A 98 -2.25 13.33 21.50
C GLU A 98 -2.97 12.65 20.32
N VAL A 99 -2.32 11.72 19.61
CA VAL A 99 -3.03 10.73 18.78
C VAL A 99 -2.19 9.46 18.67
N ILE A 100 -2.56 8.42 19.41
CA ILE A 100 -2.38 7.05 18.92
C ILE A 100 -3.74 6.64 18.38
N PRO A 101 -3.91 6.55 17.06
CA PRO A 101 -4.61 5.43 16.50
C PRO A 101 -3.51 4.42 16.13
N SER A 102 -3.71 3.19 16.57
CA SER A 102 -3.35 2.01 15.79
C SER A 102 -3.42 2.30 14.29
N SER A 103 -2.65 1.59 13.46
CA SER A 103 -2.91 1.54 12.02
C SER A 103 -4.25 0.82 11.70
N SER A 104 -5.34 1.22 12.34
CA SER A 104 -6.63 1.30 11.68
C SER A 104 -6.44 2.31 10.55
N PHE A 105 -6.68 1.89 9.30
CA PHE A 105 -7.15 2.85 8.32
C PHE A 105 -8.30 3.60 9.00
N GLN A 106 -8.09 4.87 9.34
CA GLN A 106 -9.12 5.72 9.90
C GLN A 106 -10.19 6.02 8.85
N GLY A 107 -9.97 5.62 7.59
CA GLY A 107 -10.95 5.72 6.53
C GLY A 107 -12.25 4.97 6.82
N ARG A 108 -13.37 5.55 6.42
CA ARG A 108 -14.70 4.94 6.45
C ARG A 108 -14.75 3.60 5.72
N LEU A 109 -14.04 3.47 4.60
CA LEU A 109 -13.91 2.23 3.82
C LEU A 109 -12.69 1.42 4.27
N LYS A 110 -12.88 0.13 4.55
CA LYS A 110 -11.85 -0.83 4.96
C LYS A 110 -11.96 -2.11 4.15
N ILE A 111 -10.83 -2.72 3.82
CA ILE A 111 -10.78 -4.04 3.18
C ILE A 111 -9.93 -4.96 4.04
N ASP A 112 -10.49 -6.10 4.43
CA ASP A 112 -9.70 -7.21 4.94
C ASP A 112 -9.18 -8.02 3.75
N LEU A 113 -7.87 -7.92 3.50
CA LEU A 113 -7.22 -8.58 2.36
C LEU A 113 -7.06 -10.10 2.55
N GLU A 114 -7.13 -10.60 3.78
CA GLU A 114 -7.01 -12.03 4.08
C GLU A 114 -8.35 -12.72 3.83
N SER A 115 -9.44 -12.17 4.37
CA SER A 115 -10.80 -12.71 4.19
C SER A 115 -11.51 -12.20 2.92
N ARG A 116 -10.94 -11.19 2.25
CA ARG A 116 -11.52 -10.44 1.10
C ARG A 116 -12.86 -9.76 1.42
N GLN A 117 -13.07 -9.39 2.67
CA GLN A 117 -14.26 -8.69 3.12
C GLN A 117 -14.08 -7.18 2.99
N VAL A 118 -15.18 -6.47 2.69
CA VAL A 118 -15.19 -5.02 2.52
C VAL A 118 -16.19 -4.42 3.50
N PHE A 119 -15.72 -3.43 4.25
CA PHE A 119 -16.50 -2.71 5.24
C PHE A 119 -16.57 -1.22 4.89
N VAL A 120 -17.73 -0.60 5.09
CA VAL A 120 -17.94 0.84 4.98
C VAL A 120 -18.67 1.32 6.23
N ASN A 121 -18.14 2.33 6.92
CA ASN A 121 -18.64 2.80 8.23
C ASN A 121 -18.80 1.64 9.23
N GLY A 122 -17.84 0.72 9.23
CA GLY A 122 -17.85 -0.48 10.08
C GLY A 122 -18.88 -1.57 9.69
N ARG A 123 -19.69 -1.37 8.64
CA ARG A 123 -20.67 -2.35 8.16
C ARG A 123 -20.11 -3.12 6.97
N GLU A 124 -20.20 -4.45 6.99
CA GLU A 124 -19.82 -5.28 5.85
C GLU A 124 -20.77 -5.05 4.67
N ILE A 125 -20.23 -5.01 3.45
CA ILE A 125 -21.04 -4.92 2.23
C ILE A 125 -21.64 -6.30 1.92
N GLU A 126 -22.95 -6.42 2.10
CA GLU A 126 -23.73 -7.60 1.70
C GLU A 126 -24.73 -7.28 0.56
N PRO A 127 -24.89 -8.16 -0.44
CA PRO A 127 -24.02 -9.31 -0.76
C PRO A 127 -22.58 -8.88 -1.11
N PRO A 128 -21.60 -9.80 -1.02
CA PRO A 128 -20.21 -9.50 -1.35
C PRO A 128 -20.05 -8.91 -2.75
N LEU A 129 -19.07 -8.02 -2.91
CA LEU A 129 -18.74 -7.47 -4.22
C LEU A 129 -18.37 -8.60 -5.20
N SER A 130 -18.80 -8.48 -6.45
CA SER A 130 -18.33 -9.39 -7.49
C SER A 130 -16.81 -9.31 -7.64
N LEU A 131 -16.16 -10.38 -8.10
CA LEU A 131 -14.70 -10.42 -8.24
C LEU A 131 -14.12 -9.21 -9.00
N PRO A 132 -14.71 -8.76 -10.13
CA PRO A 132 -14.24 -7.56 -10.81
C PRO A 132 -14.36 -6.27 -9.97
N GLN A 133 -15.44 -6.11 -9.22
CA GLN A 133 -15.67 -4.96 -8.34
C GLN A 133 -14.69 -4.96 -7.17
N TYR A 134 -14.48 -6.12 -6.54
CA TYR A 134 -13.50 -6.30 -5.46
C TYR A 134 -12.09 -5.97 -5.95
N ARG A 135 -11.66 -6.50 -7.10
CA ARG A 135 -10.31 -6.23 -7.63
C ARG A 135 -10.08 -4.77 -7.97
N LEU A 136 -11.07 -4.09 -8.55
CA LEU A 136 -11.01 -2.66 -8.76
C LEU A 136 -10.86 -1.92 -7.42
N LEU A 137 -11.67 -2.27 -6.43
CA LEU A 137 -11.63 -1.61 -5.12
C LEU A 137 -10.32 -1.88 -4.38
N GLU A 138 -9.81 -3.11 -4.41
CA GLU A 138 -8.52 -3.54 -3.85
C GLU A 138 -7.36 -2.78 -4.51
N LEU A 139 -7.38 -2.64 -5.84
CA LEU A 139 -6.40 -1.83 -6.57
C LEU A 139 -6.41 -0.38 -6.06
N LEU A 140 -7.59 0.24 -5.98
CA LEU A 140 -7.75 1.62 -5.54
C LEU A 140 -7.37 1.82 -4.07
N TYR A 141 -7.73 0.87 -3.20
CA TYR A 141 -7.47 0.88 -1.76
C TYR A 141 -5.99 0.73 -1.45
N THR A 142 -5.35 -0.26 -2.07
CA THR A 142 -3.92 -0.45 -1.88
C THR A 142 -3.15 0.77 -2.43
N ASN A 143 -3.70 1.48 -3.44
CA ASN A 143 -3.10 2.67 -4.07
C ASN A 143 -3.75 3.99 -3.57
N GLN A 144 -4.31 4.00 -2.35
CA GLN A 144 -5.03 5.16 -1.83
C GLN A 144 -4.18 6.45 -1.94
N GLY A 145 -4.82 7.53 -2.41
CA GLY A 145 -4.15 8.81 -2.68
C GLY A 145 -3.50 8.94 -4.06
N ARG A 146 -3.34 7.85 -4.83
CA ARG A 146 -2.81 7.88 -6.21
C ARG A 146 -3.90 7.68 -7.26
N ILE A 147 -3.64 8.20 -8.45
CA ILE A 147 -4.48 7.94 -9.63
C ILE A 147 -4.07 6.59 -10.22
N CYS A 148 -5.01 5.64 -10.24
CA CYS A 148 -4.91 4.40 -10.98
C CYS A 148 -5.41 4.64 -12.41
N THR A 149 -4.56 4.37 -13.39
CA THR A 149 -4.86 4.51 -14.81
C THR A 149 -5.85 3.46 -15.30
N ARG A 150 -6.47 3.70 -16.45
CA ARG A 150 -7.36 2.71 -17.09
C ARG A 150 -6.65 1.39 -17.38
N GLN A 151 -5.37 1.44 -17.77
CA GLN A 151 -4.57 0.25 -18.02
C GLN A 151 -4.35 -0.56 -16.74
N GLU A 152 -4.00 0.10 -15.63
CA GLU A 152 -3.84 -0.58 -14.33
C GLU A 152 -5.15 -1.22 -13.86
N VAL A 153 -6.30 -0.58 -14.14
CA VAL A 153 -7.62 -1.19 -13.88
C VAL A 153 -7.83 -2.43 -14.75
N VAL A 154 -7.47 -2.38 -16.03
CA VAL A 154 -7.57 -3.53 -16.93
C VAL A 154 -6.72 -4.70 -16.42
N ASP A 155 -5.45 -4.43 -16.11
CA ASP A 155 -4.49 -5.44 -15.67
C ASP A 155 -4.91 -6.08 -14.33
N ALA A 156 -5.49 -5.31 -13.42
CA ALA A 156 -5.96 -5.82 -12.13
C ALA A 156 -7.25 -6.64 -12.27
N VAL A 157 -8.23 -6.13 -13.01
CA VAL A 157 -9.57 -6.71 -13.07
C VAL A 157 -9.62 -7.91 -14.03
N TRP A 158 -8.92 -7.82 -15.16
CA TRP A 158 -8.91 -8.83 -16.23
C TRP A 158 -7.48 -9.24 -16.62
N PRO A 159 -6.69 -9.85 -15.71
CA PRO A 159 -5.30 -10.20 -15.98
C PRO A 159 -5.12 -11.23 -17.11
N ASP A 160 -6.16 -12.03 -17.38
CA ASP A 160 -6.14 -13.09 -18.39
C ASP A 160 -6.78 -12.65 -19.73
N ALA A 161 -7.27 -11.41 -19.82
CA ALA A 161 -7.84 -10.88 -21.05
C ALA A 161 -6.78 -10.15 -21.88
N ILE A 162 -6.90 -10.22 -23.20
CA ILE A 162 -6.10 -9.36 -24.08
C ILE A 162 -6.57 -7.91 -23.84
N ALA A 163 -5.71 -7.06 -23.28
CA ALA A 163 -6.03 -5.69 -22.91
C ALA A 163 -6.66 -4.88 -24.07
N GLU A 164 -6.26 -5.16 -25.32
CA GLU A 164 -6.83 -4.56 -26.53
C GLU A 164 -8.33 -4.85 -26.75
N GLY A 165 -8.89 -5.88 -26.11
CA GLY A 165 -10.29 -6.28 -26.22
C GLY A 165 -11.23 -5.63 -25.20
N ILE A 166 -10.72 -4.92 -24.19
CA ILE A 166 -11.54 -4.33 -23.13
C ILE A 166 -11.85 -2.88 -23.47
N SER A 167 -13.12 -2.62 -23.81
CA SER A 167 -13.58 -1.27 -24.09
C SER A 167 -13.54 -0.37 -22.85
N GLU A 168 -13.29 0.93 -23.04
CA GLU A 168 -13.42 1.92 -21.96
C GLU A 168 -14.81 1.91 -21.32
N GLN A 169 -15.85 1.62 -22.11
CA GLN A 169 -17.23 1.48 -21.62
C GLN A 169 -17.39 0.37 -20.59
N ALA A 170 -16.63 -0.73 -20.72
CA ALA A 170 -16.65 -1.82 -19.75
C ALA A 170 -16.04 -1.39 -18.41
N ILE A 171 -14.95 -0.62 -18.45
CA ILE A 171 -14.32 -0.02 -17.27
C ILE A 171 -15.30 0.95 -16.60
N ASP A 172 -15.88 1.88 -17.36
CA ASP A 172 -16.82 2.86 -16.82
C ASP A 172 -18.07 2.19 -16.23
N ALA A 173 -18.58 1.14 -16.87
CA ALA A 173 -19.68 0.34 -16.33
C ALA A 173 -19.29 -0.37 -15.03
N LEU A 174 -18.06 -0.86 -14.90
CA LEU A 174 -17.56 -1.47 -13.67
C LEU A 174 -17.44 -0.44 -12.54
N VAL A 175 -16.84 0.72 -12.82
CA VAL A 175 -16.72 1.83 -11.86
C VAL A 175 -18.09 2.29 -11.39
N ARG A 176 -19.05 2.46 -12.31
CA ARG A 176 -20.42 2.82 -11.97
C ARG A 176 -21.05 1.80 -11.03
N ARG A 177 -20.99 0.50 -11.36
CA ARG A 177 -21.54 -0.56 -10.50
C ARG A 177 -20.86 -0.62 -9.14
N LEU A 178 -19.55 -0.37 -9.04
CA LEU A 178 -18.86 -0.29 -7.76
C LEU A 178 -19.35 0.90 -6.94
N ARG A 179 -19.50 2.08 -7.54
CA ARG A 179 -20.07 3.25 -6.86
C ARG A 179 -21.48 2.99 -6.36
N ASP A 180 -22.34 2.38 -7.17
CA ASP A 180 -23.71 2.04 -6.77
C ASP A 180 -23.69 1.15 -5.52
N ARG A 181 -22.84 0.11 -5.49
CA ARG A 181 -22.70 -0.80 -4.32
C ARG A 181 -22.21 -0.08 -3.06
N LEU A 182 -21.28 0.87 -3.20
CA LEU A 182 -20.78 1.64 -2.06
C LEU A 182 -21.84 2.64 -1.57
N ALA A 183 -22.60 3.26 -2.47
CA ALA A 183 -23.67 4.20 -2.16
C ALA A 183 -24.89 3.55 -1.50
N GLU A 184 -25.12 2.23 -1.69
CA GLU A 184 -26.12 1.48 -0.94
C GLU A 184 -25.82 1.46 0.57
N VAL A 185 -24.55 1.50 0.96
CA VAL A 185 -24.11 1.43 2.37
C VAL A 185 -23.79 2.81 2.94
N ASP A 186 -23.20 3.68 2.13
CA ASP A 186 -22.89 5.06 2.48
C ASP A 186 -23.24 6.00 1.31
N PRO A 187 -24.49 6.52 1.26
CA PRO A 187 -24.93 7.40 0.18
C PRO A 187 -24.31 8.80 0.25
N ASP A 188 -23.70 9.16 1.37
CA ASP A 188 -23.20 10.51 1.63
C ASP A 188 -21.78 10.72 1.06
N TRP A 189 -21.10 9.65 0.66
CA TRP A 189 -19.72 9.74 0.19
C TRP A 189 -19.42 8.98 -1.11
N GLN A 190 -18.78 9.67 -2.06
CA GLN A 190 -18.32 9.04 -3.31
C GLN A 190 -16.85 8.61 -3.22
N TYR A 191 -16.64 7.36 -2.78
CA TYR A 191 -15.31 6.80 -2.57
C TYR A 191 -14.43 6.69 -3.81
N VAL A 192 -15.02 6.45 -4.99
CA VAL A 192 -14.24 6.31 -6.24
C VAL A 192 -14.39 7.58 -7.06
N VAL A 193 -13.32 8.36 -7.19
CA VAL A 193 -13.32 9.63 -7.93
C VAL A 193 -12.70 9.43 -9.31
N THR A 194 -13.36 9.95 -10.35
CA THR A 194 -12.80 9.97 -11.71
C THR A 194 -11.93 11.20 -11.90
N VAL A 195 -10.66 11.01 -12.24
CA VAL A 195 -9.78 12.08 -12.69
C VAL A 195 -9.77 12.08 -14.21
N ARG A 196 -10.47 13.06 -14.81
CA ARG A 196 -10.66 13.15 -16.26
C ARG A 196 -9.32 13.08 -17.00
N GLY A 197 -9.26 12.26 -18.04
CA GLY A 197 -8.05 12.01 -18.83
C GLY A 197 -6.99 11.11 -18.19
N HIS A 198 -7.09 10.78 -16.89
CA HIS A 198 -6.01 10.10 -16.16
C HIS A 198 -6.44 8.76 -15.55
N GLY A 199 -7.66 8.64 -15.02
CA GLY A 199 -8.17 7.39 -14.46
C GLY A 199 -9.00 7.60 -13.20
N PHE A 200 -8.76 6.81 -12.16
CA PHE A 200 -9.57 6.75 -10.96
C PHE A 200 -8.72 6.80 -9.69
N ARG A 201 -9.23 7.43 -8.62
CA ARG A 201 -8.56 7.54 -7.32
C ARG A 201 -9.54 7.14 -6.22
N LEU A 202 -9.04 6.51 -5.16
CA LEU A 202 -9.80 6.33 -3.93
C LEU A 202 -9.77 7.62 -3.10
N ASP A 203 -10.96 8.05 -2.69
CA ASP A 203 -11.20 9.14 -1.76
C ASP A 203 -11.92 8.59 -0.53
N ASN A 204 -11.15 8.23 0.49
CA ASN A 204 -11.64 7.52 1.67
C ASN A 204 -11.36 8.39 2.91
N PRO A 205 -12.34 9.22 3.33
CA PRO A 205 -12.17 10.19 4.39
C PRO A 205 -12.08 9.47 5.73
N VAL A 206 -11.42 10.11 6.68
CA VAL A 206 -11.39 9.64 8.06
C VAL A 206 -12.82 9.60 8.63
N ASP A 207 -13.14 8.53 9.32
CA ASP A 207 -14.34 8.33 10.12
C ASP A 207 -14.28 9.30 11.31
N THR A 208 -14.87 10.47 11.13
CA THR A 208 -15.04 11.48 12.19
C THR A 208 -16.45 11.33 12.74
N ASP A 209 -16.61 10.46 13.73
CA ASP A 209 -17.73 10.52 14.68
C ASP A 209 -17.47 11.65 15.71
#